data_AF-A0A6I2L020-F1
#
_entry.id   AF-A0A6I2L020-F1
#
_cell.length_a   1.000
_cell.length_b   1.000
_cell.length_c   1.000
_cell.angle_alpha   90.00
_cell.angle_beta   90.00
_cell.angle_gamma   90.00
#
_symmetry.space_group_name_H-M   'P 1'
#
loop_
_entity.id
_entity.type
_entity.pdbx_description
1 polymer ?
#
loop_
_entity_poly.entity_id
_entity_poly.type
_entity_poly.pdbx_seq_one_letter_code
_entity_poly.pdbx_strand_id
1 'polypeptide(L)' 'MPRGASPKREREYSKLEKKFKQEGRYPGREDEVAARIVNKQRAESGETKKYQHRPVKRSASRRKSRSHRSGSRRASAR' A
#
# COMPACT_ATOMS: atom_id res chain seq x y z
N MET A 1 1.56 -1.76 -17.94
CA MET A 1 0.68 -2.69 -17.17
C MET A 1 1.33 -3.17 -15.87
N PRO A 2 0.60 -3.34 -14.74
CA PRO A 2 1.15 -3.93 -13.52
C PRO A 2 1.30 -5.44 -13.65
N ARG A 3 2.41 -5.97 -13.13
CA ARG A 3 2.73 -7.40 -13.18
C ARG A 3 1.70 -8.24 -12.44
N GLY A 4 1.37 -9.42 -12.99
CA GLY A 4 0.41 -10.37 -12.40
C GLY A 4 -1.06 -10.05 -12.69
N ALA A 5 -1.34 -9.32 -13.77
CA ALA A 5 -2.70 -9.17 -14.30
C ALA A 5 -3.09 -10.42 -15.10
N SER A 6 -4.39 -10.76 -15.16
CA SER A 6 -4.83 -11.87 -16.03
C SER A 6 -4.72 -11.47 -17.51
N PRO A 7 -4.60 -12.44 -18.44
CA PRO A 7 -4.50 -12.14 -19.88
C PRO A 7 -5.66 -11.26 -20.41
N LYS A 8 -6.84 -11.37 -19.78
CA LYS A 8 -7.99 -10.50 -20.07
C LYS A 8 -7.68 -9.03 -19.77
N ARG A 9 -7.10 -8.74 -18.61
CA ARG A 9 -6.77 -7.39 -18.16
C ARG A 9 -5.68 -6.74 -19.01
N GLU A 10 -4.67 -7.53 -19.42
CA GLU A 10 -3.62 -7.05 -20.33
C GLU A 10 -4.19 -6.59 -21.67
N ARG A 11 -5.14 -7.36 -22.24
CA ARG A 11 -5.84 -6.98 -23.48
C ARG A 11 -6.69 -5.73 -23.30
N GLU A 12 -7.41 -5.61 -22.19
CA GLU A 12 -8.21 -4.42 -21.86
C GLU A 12 -7.35 -3.15 -21.77
N TYR A 13 -6.22 -3.22 -21.08
CA TYR A 13 -5.28 -2.11 -21.01
C TYR A 13 -4.77 -1.68 -22.38
N SER A 14 -4.29 -2.62 -23.19
CA SER A 14 -3.76 -2.29 -24.51
C SER A 14 -4.84 -1.68 -25.42
N LYS A 15 -6.11 -2.06 -25.25
CA LYS A 15 -7.24 -1.44 -25.96
C LYS A 15 -7.48 -0.01 -25.48
N LEU A 16 -7.52 0.21 -24.16
CA LEU A 16 -7.75 1.53 -23.58
C LEU A 16 -6.62 2.50 -23.92
N GLU A 17 -5.37 2.06 -23.78
CA GLU A 17 -4.18 2.83 -24.11
C GLU A 17 -4.21 3.28 -25.57
N LYS A 18 -4.43 2.34 -26.51
CA LYS A 18 -4.55 2.66 -27.94
C LYS A 18 -5.69 3.62 -28.22
N LYS A 19 -6.85 3.41 -27.59
CA LYS A 19 -8.01 4.29 -27.74
C LYS A 19 -7.70 5.71 -27.26
N PHE A 20 -7.05 5.87 -26.10
CA PHE A 20 -6.70 7.19 -25.58
C PHE A 20 -5.63 7.89 -26.41
N LYS A 21 -4.66 7.15 -26.95
CA LYS A 21 -3.65 7.68 -27.88
C LYS A 21 -4.29 8.15 -29.19
N GLN A 22 -5.26 7.40 -29.71
CA GLN A 22 -6.01 7.77 -30.91
C GLN A 22 -6.94 8.97 -30.68
N GLU A 23 -7.64 9.02 -29.54
CA GLU A 23 -8.53 10.12 -29.19
C GLU A 23 -7.77 11.39 -28.75
N GLY A 24 -6.48 11.29 -28.41
CA GLY A 24 -5.69 12.40 -27.86
C GLY A 24 -6.25 12.93 -26.53
N ARG A 25 -7.03 12.11 -25.80
CA ARG A 25 -7.83 12.56 -24.65
C ARG A 25 -7.00 12.87 -23.41
N TYR A 26 -5.84 12.21 -23.28
CA TYR A 26 -4.97 12.29 -22.11
C TYR A 26 -3.50 12.42 -22.52
N PRO A 27 -3.10 13.52 -23.19
CA PRO A 27 -1.76 13.66 -23.75
C PRO A 27 -0.67 13.44 -22.68
N GLY A 28 0.17 12.43 -22.90
CA GLY A 28 1.28 12.08 -22.03
C GLY A 28 0.90 11.31 -20.74
N ARG A 29 -0.37 10.96 -20.57
CA ARG A 29 -0.89 10.20 -19.41
C ARG A 29 -1.77 9.02 -19.81
N GLU A 30 -1.80 8.66 -21.08
CA GLU A 30 -2.66 7.61 -21.63
C GLU A 30 -2.41 6.27 -20.93
N ASP A 31 -1.13 5.92 -20.78
CA ASP A 31 -0.67 4.67 -20.15
C ASP A 31 -1.04 4.63 -18.66
N GLU A 32 -0.86 5.76 -17.95
CA GLU A 32 -1.21 5.87 -16.52
C GLU A 32 -2.71 5.73 -16.29
N VAL A 33 -3.51 6.42 -17.11
CA VAL A 33 -4.98 6.39 -17.01
C VAL A 33 -5.51 5.01 -17.35
N ALA A 34 -5.00 4.38 -18.43
CA ALA A 34 -5.36 3.01 -18.79
C ALA A 34 -5.02 2.03 -17.65
N ALA A 35 -3.84 2.15 -17.04
CA ALA A 35 -3.44 1.30 -15.91
C ALA A 35 -4.36 1.52 -14.69
N ARG A 36 -4.73 2.77 -14.39
CA ARG A 36 -5.60 3.12 -13.27
C ARG A 36 -7.01 2.55 -13.43
N ILE A 37 -7.57 2.63 -14.64
CA ILE A 37 -8.88 2.07 -14.96
C ILE A 37 -8.86 0.55 -14.73
N VAL A 38 -7.87 -0.16 -15.28
CA VAL A 38 -7.83 -1.61 -15.13
C VAL A 38 -7.55 -2.01 -13.68
N ASN A 39 -6.69 -1.30 -12.95
CA ASN A 39 -6.48 -1.57 -11.51
C ASN A 39 -7.76 -1.37 -10.69
N LYS A 40 -8.55 -0.33 -10.99
CA LYS A 40 -9.86 -0.11 -10.35
C LYS A 40 -10.79 -1.28 -10.63
N GLN A 41 -10.91 -1.71 -11.89
CA GLN A 41 -11.75 -2.85 -12.24
C GLN A 41 -11.28 -4.15 -11.58
N ARG A 42 -9.98 -4.38 -11.47
CA ARG A 42 -9.43 -5.55 -10.77
C ARG A 42 -9.78 -5.53 -9.28
N ALA A 43 -9.74 -4.35 -8.65
CA ALA A 43 -10.13 -4.19 -7.25
C ALA A 43 -11.63 -4.44 -7.05
N GLU A 44 -12.48 -3.91 -7.94
CA GLU A 44 -13.94 -4.14 -7.94
C GLU A 44 -14.30 -5.62 -8.19
N SER A 45 -13.56 -6.29 -9.08
CA SER A 45 -13.75 -7.72 -9.38
C SER A 45 -13.11 -8.66 -8.35
N GLY A 46 -12.43 -8.13 -7.33
CA GLY A 46 -11.74 -8.96 -6.32
C GLY A 46 -10.50 -9.71 -6.83
N GLU A 47 -9.97 -9.34 -8.01
CA GLU A 47 -8.76 -9.94 -8.60
C GLU A 47 -7.46 -9.46 -7.92
N THR A 48 -7.54 -8.45 -7.07
CA THR A 48 -6.41 -7.95 -6.28
C THR A 48 -6.45 -8.51 -4.86
N LYS A 49 -5.30 -8.94 -4.34
CA LYS A 49 -5.16 -9.23 -2.91
C LYS A 49 -5.49 -7.95 -2.12
N LYS A 50 -6.44 -8.04 -1.18
CA LYS A 50 -6.70 -6.95 -0.24
C LYS A 50 -5.40 -6.62 0.48
N TYR A 51 -4.95 -5.38 0.36
CA TYR A 51 -3.78 -4.93 1.11
C TYR A 51 -4.16 -4.91 2.59
N GLN A 52 -3.65 -5.87 3.34
CA GLN A 52 -3.73 -5.84 4.80
C GLN A 52 -2.68 -4.82 5.25
N HIS A 53 -3.13 -3.65 5.71
CA HIS A 53 -2.24 -2.62 6.23
C HIS A 53 -1.48 -3.18 7.44
N ARG A 54 -0.24 -3.63 7.24
CA ARG A 54 0.62 -4.07 8.33
C ARG A 54 1.16 -2.82 9.00
N PRO A 55 0.83 -2.55 10.28
CA PRO A 55 1.42 -1.41 10.99
C PRO A 55 2.94 -1.56 10.99
N VAL A 56 3.63 -0.46 10.73
CA VAL A 56 5.10 -0.40 10.79
C VAL A 56 5.50 -0.86 12.19
N LYS A 57 6.26 -1.96 12.29
CA LYS A 57 6.74 -2.47 13.59
C LYS A 57 7.61 -1.38 14.22
N ARG A 58 7.07 -0.67 15.23
CA ARG A 58 7.88 0.25 16.04
C ARG A 58 8.96 -0.59 16.69
N SER A 59 10.22 -0.35 16.33
CA SER A 59 11.37 -0.95 17.01
C SER A 59 11.30 -0.59 18.48
N ALA A 60 11.48 -1.59 19.35
CA ALA A 60 11.35 -1.46 20.79
C ALA A 60 12.52 -0.68 21.44
N SER A 61 13.09 0.33 20.76
CA SER A 61 14.21 1.12 21.31
C SER A 61 13.77 2.15 22.35
N ARG A 62 12.46 2.41 22.51
CA ARG A 62 11.94 3.23 23.63
C ARG A 62 11.75 2.45 24.94
N ARG A 63 12.50 1.37 25.12
CA ARG A 63 12.46 0.50 26.31
C ARG A 63 13.73 0.64 27.16
N LYS A 64 14.27 1.85 27.35
CA LYS A 64 15.31 2.08 28.37
C LYS A 64 15.49 3.55 28.78
N SER A 65 14.57 4.10 29.58
CA SER A 65 14.88 5.30 30.40
C SER A 65 13.97 5.52 31.62
N ARG A 66 13.33 4.47 32.16
CA ARG A 66 12.58 4.57 33.44
C ARG A 66 13.05 3.65 34.55
N SER A 67 14.17 2.94 34.35
CA SER A 67 14.87 2.24 35.41
C SER A 67 16.11 3.07 35.74
N HIS A 68 16.26 3.47 37.01
CA HIS A 68 17.44 4.04 37.71
C HIS A 68 17.18 5.35 38.48
N ARG A 69 16.24 5.34 39.45
CA ARG A 69 16.28 6.05 40.76
C ARG A 69 14.92 5.85 41.43
N SER A 70 14.78 5.37 42.65
CA SER A 70 15.69 5.23 43.79
C SER A 70 15.21 4.07 44.66
N GLY A 71 16.12 3.13 44.94
CA GLY A 71 15.90 2.11 45.95
C GLY A 71 15.92 2.68 47.36
N SER A 72 15.22 1.96 48.23
CA SER A 72 15.54 1.68 49.63
C SER A 72 15.65 2.85 50.62
N ARG A 73 14.59 3.03 51.41
CA ARG A 73 14.74 3.14 52.87
C ARG A 73 13.71 2.23 53.55
N ARG A 74 14.22 1.08 53.99
CA ARG A 74 13.62 0.14 54.92
C ARG A 74 13.80 0.69 56.36
N ALA A 75 13.03 0.13 57.29
CA ALA A 75 13.12 0.24 58.76
C ALA A 75 12.36 1.43 59.38
N SER A 76 11.65 1.32 60.51
CA SER A 76 11.19 0.24 61.39
C SER A 76 10.36 0.92 62.49
N ALA A 77 9.44 0.17 63.09
CA ALA A 77 9.08 0.20 64.51
C ALA A 77 8.02 1.19 65.06
N ARG A 78 7.11 0.55 65.81
CA ARG A 78 6.21 0.98 66.89
C ARG A 78 4.86 1.55 66.52
#